data_AF-A0A1F6R4G0-F1
#
_entry.id   AF-A0A1F6R4G0-F1
#
_cell.length_a   1.000
_cell.length_b   1.000
_cell.length_c   1.000
_cell.angle_alpha   90.00
_cell.angle_beta   90.00
_cell.angle_gamma   90.00
#
_symmetry.space_group_name_H-M   'P 1'
#
loop_
_entity.id
_entity.type
_entity.pdbx_description
1 polymer ?
#
loop_
_entity_poly.entity_id
_entity_poly.type
_entity_poly.pdbx_seq_one_letter_code
_entity_poly.pdbx_strand_id
1 'polypeptide(L)'
;MPFTLIITEKPQAAEKIASALSEGPVRKKGKGGAYWLEFERNGKLHVCVPAVGHLYVLNTKKGDGWSYPIFDIDWVPTYTRKGTEYTKKYLKNIEDLQDGADEFIVATDFDVEGEVIGYNILKFACKKDDAKRMKFSTLTKSDLEESYNNLLPHLELGQAEAGLTRHYLDFYWGINTTRALTLSMKGHLKNGFVVVSSGRVQSPTLKILADREIEIRGFKAVPYWQLMLKCVHEKEELIAFYEEDKIWEKGKAERIKTECQGKDATVKDVEQKKYKQMPPFPLDPTTLQTEAYNNFKFSLKQTMSIAESLYNAGLISYPRTSSQEYPAKIGFDKILSKLSANPKFSADCKQLLSKGNLSPTKGSKTDPAHPAIYPTGEIPRGLNPSQERMYEMIARRFLAVFGDDAIRETMKVVLDVNKHNFIITGKRTVELGWTKFYQKFIRFEEQILPD
;
A
#
# COMPACT_ATOMS: atom_id res chain seq x y z
N MET A 1 -14.84 23.43 -33.65
CA MET A 1 -14.78 24.32 -32.48
C MET A 1 -13.57 23.90 -31.67
N PRO A 2 -12.76 24.85 -31.19
CA PRO A 2 -11.64 24.54 -30.29
C PRO A 2 -12.16 23.87 -29.02
N PHE A 3 -11.42 22.90 -28.49
CA PHE A 3 -11.80 22.16 -27.29
C PHE A 3 -10.58 21.85 -26.41
N THR A 4 -10.83 21.70 -25.11
CA THR A 4 -9.80 21.27 -24.16
C THR A 4 -9.70 19.74 -24.15
N LEU A 5 -8.51 19.19 -24.42
CA LEU A 5 -8.24 17.76 -24.39
C LEU A 5 -7.70 17.35 -23.01
N ILE A 6 -8.44 16.48 -22.32
CA ILE A 6 -8.07 15.90 -21.03
C ILE A 6 -7.57 14.47 -21.25
N ILE A 7 -6.30 14.21 -20.94
CA ILE A 7 -5.67 12.90 -21.06
C ILE A 7 -5.71 12.21 -19.70
N THR A 8 -6.35 11.04 -19.63
CA THR A 8 -6.46 10.26 -18.38
C THR A 8 -5.77 8.91 -18.50
N GLU A 9 -5.37 8.30 -17.39
CA GLU A 9 -4.68 7.01 -17.44
C GLU A 9 -5.62 5.86 -17.83
N LYS A 10 -6.86 5.86 -17.29
CA LYS A 10 -7.79 4.73 -17.41
C LYS A 10 -9.18 5.14 -17.82
N PRO A 11 -9.94 4.25 -18.47
CA PRO A 11 -11.32 4.53 -18.86
C PRO A 11 -12.24 4.88 -17.68
N GLN A 12 -12.06 4.24 -16.52
CA GLN A 12 -12.86 4.58 -15.32
C GLN A 12 -12.56 5.99 -14.81
N ALA A 13 -11.29 6.42 -14.83
CA ALA A 13 -10.90 7.77 -14.45
C ALA A 13 -11.50 8.80 -15.43
N ALA A 14 -11.44 8.54 -16.74
CA ALA A 14 -12.12 9.35 -17.74
C ALA A 14 -13.62 9.52 -17.45
N GLU A 15 -14.32 8.43 -17.14
CA GLU A 15 -15.75 8.45 -16.84
C GLU A 15 -16.07 9.25 -15.57
N LYS A 16 -15.27 9.09 -14.50
CA LYS A 16 -15.41 9.85 -13.26
C LYS A 16 -15.15 11.35 -13.47
N ILE A 17 -14.08 11.69 -14.18
CA ILE A 17 -13.72 13.08 -14.50
C ILE A 17 -14.81 13.73 -15.36
N ALA A 18 -15.22 13.10 -16.46
CA ALA A 18 -16.26 13.65 -17.32
C ALA A 18 -17.59 13.83 -16.56
N SER A 19 -17.98 12.84 -15.75
CA SER A 19 -19.22 12.93 -14.96
C SER A 19 -19.17 13.98 -13.85
N ALA A 20 -18.00 14.21 -13.26
CA ALA A 20 -17.80 15.22 -12.22
C ALA A 20 -17.81 16.64 -12.79
N LEU A 21 -17.17 16.83 -13.95
CA LEU A 21 -16.92 18.15 -14.52
C LEU A 21 -18.01 18.64 -15.47
N SER A 22 -18.83 17.74 -16.02
CA SER A 22 -19.87 18.09 -16.99
C SER A 22 -20.98 18.95 -16.39
N GLU A 23 -21.33 20.03 -17.09
CA GLU A 23 -22.49 20.89 -16.81
C GLU A 23 -23.74 20.43 -17.61
N GLY A 24 -23.59 19.41 -18.47
CA GLY A 24 -24.65 18.86 -19.32
C GLY A 24 -24.52 17.35 -19.55
N PRO A 25 -25.08 16.81 -20.65
CA PRO A 25 -24.96 15.40 -20.97
C PRO A 25 -23.54 15.04 -21.44
N VAL A 26 -22.98 13.95 -20.89
CA VAL A 26 -21.71 13.38 -21.35
C VAL A 26 -21.97 12.47 -22.56
N ARG A 27 -21.32 12.74 -23.68
CA ARG A 27 -21.43 11.95 -24.92
C ARG A 27 -20.22 11.04 -25.08
N LYS A 28 -20.46 9.72 -25.18
CA LYS A 28 -19.41 8.73 -25.44
C LYS A 28 -19.24 8.52 -26.94
N LYS A 29 -18.04 8.76 -27.46
CA LYS A 29 -17.69 8.54 -28.88
C LYS A 29 -16.50 7.61 -29.02
N GLY A 30 -16.45 6.86 -30.12
CA GLY A 30 -15.36 5.93 -30.41
C GLY A 30 -15.83 4.68 -31.16
N LYS A 31 -14.89 3.84 -31.56
CA LYS A 31 -15.13 2.56 -32.25
C LYS A 31 -14.20 1.48 -31.72
N GLY A 32 -14.62 0.21 -31.81
CA GLY A 32 -13.76 -0.94 -31.47
C GLY A 32 -13.36 -1.02 -29.99
N GLY A 33 -14.17 -0.47 -29.08
CA GLY A 33 -13.95 -0.50 -27.63
C GLY A 33 -12.95 0.51 -27.08
N ALA A 34 -12.29 1.32 -27.92
CA ALA A 34 -11.63 2.55 -27.49
C ALA A 34 -12.58 3.73 -27.69
N TYR A 35 -12.67 4.60 -26.69
CA TYR A 35 -13.62 5.72 -26.67
C TYR A 35 -13.03 6.93 -25.96
N TRP A 36 -13.64 8.08 -26.22
CA TRP A 36 -13.48 9.31 -25.45
C TRP A 36 -14.86 9.83 -25.04
N LEU A 37 -14.87 10.77 -24.12
CA LEU A 37 -16.07 11.39 -23.58
C LEU A 37 -16.05 12.88 -23.89
N GLU A 38 -17.13 13.39 -24.47
CA GLU A 38 -17.31 14.79 -24.77
C GLU A 38 -18.33 15.40 -23.81
N PHE A 39 -18.02 16.56 -23.25
CA PHE A 39 -18.92 17.30 -22.37
C PHE A 39 -18.65 18.79 -22.44
N GLU A 40 -19.59 19.61 -21.97
CA GLU A 40 -19.42 21.06 -21.87
C GLU A 40 -19.16 21.47 -20.42
N ARG A 41 -18.27 22.44 -20.27
CA ARG A 41 -17.96 23.11 -18.99
C ARG A 41 -17.50 24.52 -19.29
N ASN A 42 -18.00 25.51 -18.55
CA ASN A 42 -17.67 26.93 -18.76
C ASN A 42 -17.93 27.39 -20.22
N GLY A 43 -18.96 26.86 -20.88
CA GLY A 43 -19.28 27.17 -22.28
C GLY A 43 -18.27 26.66 -23.32
N LYS A 44 -17.32 25.81 -22.92
CA LYS A 44 -16.30 25.22 -23.81
C LYS A 44 -16.47 23.69 -23.88
N LEU A 45 -16.27 23.14 -25.08
CA LEU A 45 -16.21 21.69 -25.27
C LEU A 45 -14.94 21.13 -24.62
N HIS A 46 -15.11 20.05 -23.87
CA HIS A 46 -14.06 19.25 -23.26
C HIS A 46 -14.11 17.84 -23.82
N VAL A 47 -12.95 17.29 -24.12
CA VAL A 47 -12.79 15.93 -24.63
C VAL A 47 -11.88 15.16 -23.69
N CYS A 48 -12.42 14.15 -23.01
CA CYS A 48 -11.67 13.31 -22.09
C CYS A 48 -11.33 11.97 -22.74
N VAL A 49 -10.03 11.70 -22.96
CA VAL A 49 -9.51 10.52 -23.66
C VAL A 49 -8.63 9.67 -22.72
N PRO A 50 -8.89 8.36 -22.59
CA PRO A 50 -8.09 7.46 -21.76
C PRO A 50 -6.91 6.83 -22.53
N ALA A 51 -5.76 6.72 -21.86
CA ALA A 51 -4.53 6.13 -22.39
C ALA A 51 -4.41 4.60 -22.19
N VAL A 52 -5.17 4.01 -21.27
CA VAL A 52 -5.08 2.62 -20.80
C VAL A 52 -3.68 2.21 -20.28
N GLY A 53 -3.03 3.12 -19.56
CA GLY A 53 -1.68 2.97 -19.03
C GLY A 53 -0.59 3.49 -19.99
N HIS A 54 0.58 2.85 -19.98
CA HIS A 54 1.71 3.21 -20.84
C HIS A 54 1.39 2.98 -22.33
N LEU A 55 1.43 4.05 -23.13
CA LEU A 55 1.32 4.00 -24.60
C LEU A 55 2.68 3.99 -25.31
N TYR A 56 3.76 4.29 -24.59
CA TYR A 56 5.14 4.25 -25.07
C TYR A 56 6.02 3.44 -24.11
N VAL A 57 7.01 2.74 -24.66
CA VAL A 57 8.01 1.95 -23.92
C VAL A 57 9.38 2.05 -24.56
N LEU A 58 10.44 1.90 -23.77
CA LEU A 58 11.81 1.85 -24.29
C LEU A 58 12.06 0.58 -25.11
N ASN A 59 12.72 0.72 -26.26
CA ASN A 59 13.17 -0.40 -27.09
C ASN A 59 14.51 -0.09 -27.76
N THR A 60 15.22 -1.12 -28.21
CA THR A 60 16.51 -0.96 -28.90
C THR A 60 16.32 -0.44 -30.33
N LYS A 61 17.13 0.53 -30.79
CA LYS A 61 17.06 1.04 -32.17
C LYS A 61 17.65 0.08 -33.22
N LYS A 62 18.66 -0.72 -32.84
CA LYS A 62 19.37 -1.66 -33.74
C LYS A 62 19.49 -3.06 -33.12
N GLY A 63 19.27 -4.09 -33.95
CA GLY A 63 19.86 -5.41 -33.79
C GLY A 63 18.94 -6.50 -33.23
N ASP A 64 18.56 -7.43 -34.10
CA ASP A 64 17.87 -8.70 -33.75
C ASP A 64 18.84 -9.72 -33.11
N GLY A 65 20.10 -9.32 -32.88
CA GLY A 65 21.16 -10.16 -32.34
C GLY A 65 21.26 -10.15 -30.82
N TRP A 66 21.69 -11.28 -30.26
CA TRP A 66 22.05 -11.42 -28.84
C TRP A 66 23.46 -10.85 -28.59
N SER A 67 23.59 -9.52 -28.53
CA SER A 67 24.84 -8.81 -28.20
C SER A 67 24.68 -7.87 -27.01
N TYR A 68 25.79 -7.55 -26.33
CA TYR A 68 25.86 -6.55 -25.27
C TYR A 68 27.25 -5.87 -25.33
N PRO A 69 27.40 -4.59 -24.90
CA PRO A 69 26.37 -3.77 -24.29
C PRO A 69 25.42 -3.08 -25.29
N ILE A 70 24.21 -2.75 -24.83
CA ILE A 70 23.18 -2.02 -25.56
C ILE A 70 22.88 -0.70 -24.84
N PHE A 71 23.10 0.39 -25.55
CA PHE A 71 22.82 1.75 -25.09
C PHE A 71 21.94 2.57 -26.04
N ASP A 72 21.87 2.16 -27.32
CA ASP A 72 21.07 2.84 -28.34
C ASP A 72 19.60 2.40 -28.27
N ILE A 73 18.79 3.20 -27.59
CA ILE A 73 17.38 2.92 -27.30
C ILE A 73 16.49 4.12 -27.59
N ASP A 74 15.20 3.86 -27.80
CA ASP A 74 14.19 4.90 -28.01
C ASP A 74 12.85 4.53 -27.38
N TRP A 75 12.00 5.53 -27.17
CA TRP A 75 10.60 5.31 -26.84
C TRP A 75 9.83 4.95 -28.11
N VAL A 76 9.16 3.80 -28.09
CA VAL A 76 8.33 3.32 -29.20
C VAL A 76 6.92 3.04 -28.72
N PRO A 77 5.90 3.12 -29.60
CA PRO A 77 4.54 2.77 -29.24
C PRO A 77 4.43 1.34 -28.68
N THR A 78 3.68 1.16 -27.59
CA THR A 78 3.58 -0.15 -26.93
C THR A 78 2.95 -1.23 -27.80
N TYR A 79 2.07 -0.87 -28.74
CA TYR A 79 1.46 -1.84 -29.66
C TYR A 79 2.47 -2.57 -30.56
N THR A 80 3.73 -2.12 -30.61
CA THR A 80 4.82 -2.82 -31.33
C THR A 80 5.32 -4.07 -30.58
N ARG A 81 4.96 -4.22 -29.30
CA ARG A 81 5.25 -5.41 -28.49
C ARG A 81 4.09 -6.40 -28.52
N LYS A 82 4.43 -7.68 -28.48
CA LYS A 82 3.44 -8.77 -28.42
C LYS A 82 2.60 -8.69 -27.13
N GLY A 83 1.29 -8.73 -27.27
CA GLY A 83 0.33 -8.71 -26.16
C GLY A 83 -0.17 -7.31 -25.77
N THR A 84 0.34 -6.25 -26.39
CA THR A 84 -0.08 -4.85 -26.17
C THR A 84 -0.68 -4.20 -27.42
N GLU A 85 -1.05 -4.99 -28.43
CA GLU A 85 -1.61 -4.51 -29.70
C GLU A 85 -2.92 -3.72 -29.51
N TYR A 86 -3.68 -4.03 -28.46
CA TYR A 86 -4.92 -3.34 -28.10
C TYR A 86 -4.74 -1.85 -27.79
N THR A 87 -3.52 -1.40 -27.46
CA THR A 87 -3.21 0.01 -27.15
C THR A 87 -3.25 0.90 -28.39
N LYS A 88 -3.07 0.32 -29.59
CA LYS A 88 -3.02 1.05 -30.87
C LYS A 88 -4.24 1.94 -31.11
N LYS A 89 -5.43 1.44 -30.79
CA LYS A 89 -6.69 2.19 -30.96
C LYS A 89 -6.83 3.37 -29.98
N TYR A 90 -6.24 3.27 -28.79
CA TYR A 90 -6.25 4.37 -27.81
C TYR A 90 -5.26 5.45 -28.21
N LEU A 91 -4.04 5.05 -28.61
CA LEU A 91 -3.05 5.98 -29.13
C LEU A 91 -3.58 6.72 -30.37
N LYS A 92 -4.19 6.01 -31.31
CA LYS A 92 -4.81 6.62 -32.48
C LYS A 92 -5.89 7.65 -32.13
N ASN A 93 -6.75 7.37 -31.14
CA ASN A 93 -7.74 8.37 -30.71
C ASN A 93 -7.06 9.66 -30.22
N ILE A 94 -5.95 9.55 -29.49
CA ILE A 94 -5.21 10.73 -29.01
C ILE A 94 -4.56 11.48 -30.17
N GLU A 95 -3.92 10.78 -31.11
CA GLU A 95 -3.32 11.36 -32.32
C GLU A 95 -4.35 12.05 -33.22
N ASP A 96 -5.55 11.47 -33.37
CA ASP A 96 -6.63 12.02 -34.19
C ASP A 96 -7.28 13.25 -33.50
N LEU A 97 -7.33 13.28 -32.16
CA LEU A 97 -7.97 14.37 -31.40
C LEU A 97 -7.03 15.56 -31.15
N GLN A 98 -5.72 15.35 -31.02
CA GLN A 98 -4.80 16.41 -30.62
C GLN A 98 -4.76 17.62 -31.59
N ASP A 99 -4.98 17.39 -32.90
CA ASP A 99 -4.98 18.47 -33.91
C ASP A 99 -6.12 19.49 -33.71
N GLY A 100 -7.22 19.08 -33.08
CA GLY A 100 -8.38 19.95 -32.82
C GLY A 100 -8.37 20.65 -31.46
N ALA A 101 -7.40 20.30 -30.60
CA ALA A 101 -7.32 20.79 -29.24
C ALA A 101 -6.52 22.11 -29.14
N ASP A 102 -7.05 23.09 -28.44
CA ASP A 102 -6.37 24.36 -28.16
C ASP A 102 -5.73 24.40 -26.76
N GLU A 103 -6.12 23.46 -25.89
CA GLU A 103 -5.60 23.32 -24.53
C GLU A 103 -5.48 21.85 -24.15
N PHE A 104 -4.42 21.50 -23.41
CA PHE A 104 -4.15 20.15 -22.94
C PHE A 104 -4.13 20.13 -21.42
N ILE A 105 -4.80 19.12 -20.84
CA ILE A 105 -4.78 18.83 -19.41
C ILE A 105 -4.38 17.37 -19.23
N VAL A 106 -3.31 17.13 -18.47
CA VAL A 106 -2.96 15.78 -18.01
C VAL A 106 -3.67 15.50 -16.68
N ALA A 107 -4.46 14.44 -16.68
CA ALA A 107 -5.23 13.95 -15.55
C ALA A 107 -5.00 12.42 -15.36
N THR A 108 -3.76 11.99 -15.56
CA THR A 108 -3.27 10.69 -15.08
C THR A 108 -3.19 10.69 -13.55
N ASP A 109 -3.06 9.51 -12.93
CA ASP A 109 -2.86 9.42 -11.48
C ASP A 109 -1.65 10.28 -11.07
N PHE A 110 -1.70 10.94 -9.90
CA PHE A 110 -0.70 11.95 -9.51
C PHE A 110 0.55 11.33 -8.84
N ASP A 111 1.12 10.31 -9.48
CA ASP A 111 2.39 9.70 -9.11
C ASP A 111 3.44 9.83 -10.23
N VAL A 112 4.66 9.40 -9.92
CA VAL A 112 5.79 9.40 -10.88
C VAL A 112 5.44 8.63 -12.17
N GLU A 113 4.71 7.52 -12.09
CA GLU A 113 4.32 6.76 -13.28
C GLU A 113 3.27 7.48 -14.13
N GLY A 114 2.25 8.04 -13.49
CA GLY A 114 1.23 8.84 -14.15
C GLY A 114 1.83 10.06 -14.84
N GLU A 115 2.86 10.68 -14.25
CA GLU A 115 3.59 11.78 -14.88
C GLU A 115 4.38 11.34 -16.11
N VAL A 116 5.06 10.19 -16.05
CA VAL A 116 5.74 9.59 -17.23
C VAL A 116 4.75 9.27 -18.34
N ILE A 117 3.59 8.70 -18.00
CA ILE A 117 2.54 8.38 -18.98
C ILE A 117 2.06 9.67 -19.66
N GLY A 118 1.70 10.69 -18.88
CA GLY A 118 1.25 11.98 -19.40
C GLY A 118 2.30 12.66 -20.27
N TYR A 119 3.54 12.74 -19.79
CA TYR A 119 4.66 13.34 -20.50
C TYR A 119 4.93 12.66 -21.85
N ASN A 120 5.03 11.32 -21.87
CA ASN A 120 5.31 10.58 -23.11
C ASN A 120 4.18 10.74 -24.13
N ILE A 121 2.91 10.72 -23.69
CA ILE A 121 1.77 10.94 -24.59
C ILE A 121 1.83 12.34 -25.20
N LEU A 122 2.06 13.37 -24.38
CA LEU A 122 2.17 14.75 -24.89
C LEU A 122 3.30 14.89 -25.89
N LYS A 123 4.48 14.40 -25.53
CA LYS A 123 5.69 14.50 -26.34
C LYS A 123 5.56 13.80 -27.68
N PHE A 124 5.10 12.54 -27.68
CA PHE A 124 5.16 11.68 -28.85
C PHE A 124 3.85 11.62 -29.64
N ALA A 125 2.69 11.67 -28.98
CA ALA A 125 1.38 11.62 -29.66
C ALA A 125 0.87 13.03 -29.99
N CYS A 126 0.93 13.95 -29.02
CA CYS A 126 0.41 15.30 -29.18
C CYS A 126 1.43 16.32 -29.72
N LYS A 127 2.73 15.94 -29.77
CA LYS A 127 3.83 16.82 -30.18
C LYS A 127 3.84 18.14 -29.40
N LYS A 128 3.61 18.05 -28.09
CA LYS A 128 3.66 19.16 -27.13
C LYS A 128 4.69 18.87 -26.06
N ASP A 129 5.40 19.91 -25.63
CA ASP A 129 6.40 19.79 -24.57
C ASP A 129 5.80 19.89 -23.16
N ASP A 130 4.59 20.47 -23.04
CA ASP A 130 3.98 20.78 -21.76
C ASP A 130 2.44 20.89 -21.85
N ALA A 131 1.79 20.81 -20.70
CA ALA A 131 0.34 20.91 -20.53
C ALA A 131 -0.01 21.31 -19.08
N LYS A 132 -1.26 21.74 -18.86
CA LYS A 132 -1.76 21.90 -17.50
C LYS A 132 -1.86 20.53 -16.82
N ARG A 133 -1.64 20.50 -15.51
CA ARG A 133 -1.67 19.26 -14.71
C ARG A 133 -2.77 19.28 -13.67
N MET A 134 -3.68 18.32 -13.73
CA MET A 134 -4.75 18.14 -12.77
C MET A 134 -4.28 17.23 -11.62
N LYS A 135 -4.27 17.74 -10.39
CA LYS A 135 -3.80 17.02 -9.19
C LYS A 135 -4.98 16.65 -8.29
N PHE A 136 -5.34 15.37 -8.25
CA PHE A 136 -6.37 14.82 -7.38
C PHE A 136 -5.83 13.66 -6.53
N SER A 137 -6.44 13.41 -5.37
CA SER A 137 -6.10 12.27 -4.51
C SER A 137 -7.24 11.26 -4.38
N THR A 138 -8.41 11.58 -4.92
CA THR A 138 -9.61 10.75 -4.96
C THR A 138 -10.35 10.99 -6.27
N LEU A 139 -11.15 10.02 -6.71
CA LEU A 139 -12.06 10.20 -7.85
C LEU A 139 -13.48 10.61 -7.39
N THR A 140 -13.58 11.36 -6.30
CA THR A 140 -14.85 11.92 -5.82
C THR A 140 -15.19 13.18 -6.62
N LYS A 141 -16.49 13.46 -6.79
CA LYS A 141 -16.92 14.64 -7.56
C LYS A 141 -16.31 15.94 -7.02
N SER A 142 -16.33 16.14 -5.69
CA SER A 142 -15.81 17.36 -5.08
C SER A 142 -14.30 17.54 -5.29
N ASP A 143 -13.51 16.47 -5.12
CA ASP A 143 -12.05 16.55 -5.31
C ASP A 143 -11.71 16.81 -6.78
N LEU A 144 -12.44 16.19 -7.73
CA LEU A 144 -12.23 16.42 -9.16
C LEU A 144 -12.62 17.83 -9.60
N GLU A 145 -13.74 18.38 -9.09
CA GLU A 145 -14.13 19.77 -9.35
C GLU A 145 -13.11 20.76 -8.79
N GLU A 146 -12.66 20.55 -7.54
CA GLU A 146 -11.62 21.37 -6.90
C GLU A 146 -10.30 21.29 -7.67
N SER A 147 -9.88 20.09 -8.07
CA SER A 147 -8.63 19.84 -8.81
C SER A 147 -8.64 20.47 -10.20
N TYR A 148 -9.79 20.50 -10.87
CA TYR A 148 -9.95 21.18 -12.16
C TYR A 148 -9.95 22.70 -12.01
N ASN A 149 -10.50 23.23 -10.92
CA ASN A 149 -10.49 24.67 -10.68
C ASN A 149 -9.09 25.16 -10.24
N ASN A 150 -8.24 24.28 -9.71
CA ASN A 150 -6.89 24.55 -9.24
C ASN A 150 -5.83 23.78 -10.05
N LEU A 151 -5.92 23.81 -11.38
CA LEU A 151 -4.93 23.18 -12.26
C LEU A 151 -3.53 23.79 -12.01
N LEU A 152 -2.54 22.92 -11.96
CA LEU A 152 -1.15 23.37 -12.05
C LEU A 152 -0.89 23.83 -13.49
N PRO A 153 -0.15 24.93 -13.68
CA PRO A 153 0.07 25.52 -15.00
C PRO A 153 0.92 24.63 -15.92
N HIS A 154 1.74 23.76 -15.34
CA HIS A 154 2.72 22.93 -16.03
C HIS A 154 2.69 21.51 -15.47
N LEU A 155 3.25 20.57 -16.22
CA LEU A 155 3.58 19.24 -15.71
C LEU A 155 4.59 19.32 -14.55
N GLU A 156 4.59 18.29 -13.71
CA GLU A 156 5.60 18.11 -12.68
C GLU A 156 6.87 17.51 -13.31
N LEU A 157 7.61 18.33 -14.08
CA LEU A 157 8.76 17.87 -14.87
C LEU A 157 9.79 17.10 -14.05
N GLY A 158 10.03 17.49 -12.80
CA GLY A 158 10.94 16.76 -11.91
C GLY A 158 10.47 15.33 -11.61
N GLN A 159 9.16 15.09 -11.50
CA GLN A 159 8.60 13.75 -11.36
C GLN A 159 8.70 12.96 -12.67
N ALA A 160 8.38 13.61 -13.80
CA ALA A 160 8.52 13.01 -15.12
C ALA A 160 9.97 12.56 -15.37
N GLU A 161 10.95 13.44 -15.13
CA GLU A 161 12.38 13.16 -15.27
C GLU A 161 12.82 12.01 -14.37
N ALA A 162 12.46 12.03 -13.08
CA ALA A 162 12.78 10.95 -12.16
C ALA A 162 12.24 9.59 -12.65
N GLY A 163 11.00 9.57 -13.14
CA GLY A 163 10.38 8.37 -13.71
C GLY A 163 11.04 7.91 -15.00
N LEU A 164 11.30 8.83 -15.93
CA LEU A 164 12.01 8.54 -17.19
C LEU A 164 13.40 7.97 -16.89
N THR A 165 14.19 8.62 -16.02
CA THR A 165 15.51 8.13 -15.58
C THR A 165 15.41 6.72 -15.01
N ARG A 166 14.40 6.43 -14.17
CA ARG A 166 14.16 5.08 -13.65
C ARG A 166 13.92 4.08 -14.79
N HIS A 167 13.08 4.40 -15.76
CA HIS A 167 12.82 3.56 -16.94
C HIS A 167 14.11 3.29 -17.75
N TYR A 168 14.92 4.32 -18.01
CA TYR A 168 16.22 4.19 -18.69
C TYR A 168 17.18 3.28 -17.93
N LEU A 169 17.36 3.51 -16.63
CA LEU A 169 18.27 2.72 -15.79
C LEU A 169 17.81 1.27 -15.68
N ASP A 170 16.52 1.03 -15.46
CA ASP A 170 15.98 -0.33 -15.38
C ASP A 170 16.13 -1.06 -16.72
N PHE A 171 15.97 -0.37 -17.85
CA PHE A 171 16.22 -0.93 -19.18
C PHE A 171 17.70 -1.28 -19.37
N TYR A 172 18.62 -0.35 -19.13
CA TYR A 172 20.05 -0.56 -19.32
C TYR A 172 20.59 -1.68 -18.44
N TRP A 173 20.25 -1.69 -17.16
CA TRP A 173 20.64 -2.79 -16.27
C TRP A 173 20.03 -4.10 -16.75
N GLY A 174 18.71 -4.13 -16.96
CA GLY A 174 17.99 -5.35 -17.31
C GLY A 174 18.51 -5.99 -18.60
N ILE A 175 18.62 -5.23 -19.69
CA ILE A 175 19.04 -5.79 -20.99
C ILE A 175 20.49 -6.25 -20.96
N ASN A 176 21.39 -5.44 -20.37
CA ASN A 176 22.83 -5.73 -20.42
C ASN A 176 23.19 -6.90 -19.51
N THR A 177 22.70 -6.93 -18.27
CA THR A 177 23.02 -8.03 -17.35
C THR A 177 22.33 -9.33 -17.77
N THR A 178 21.08 -9.28 -18.24
CA THR A 178 20.38 -10.47 -18.78
C THR A 178 21.14 -11.07 -19.96
N ARG A 179 21.56 -10.25 -20.94
CA ARG A 179 22.31 -10.74 -22.10
C ARG A 179 23.69 -11.26 -21.70
N ALA A 180 24.41 -10.57 -20.82
CA ALA A 180 25.71 -11.01 -20.33
C ALA A 180 25.63 -12.39 -19.64
N LEU A 181 24.71 -12.56 -18.68
CA LEU A 181 24.50 -13.83 -17.96
C LEU A 181 24.04 -14.95 -18.88
N THR A 182 23.10 -14.65 -19.77
CA THR A 182 22.57 -15.63 -20.72
C THR A 182 23.66 -16.12 -21.68
N LEU A 183 24.50 -15.21 -22.20
CA LEU A 183 25.59 -15.55 -23.10
C LEU A 183 26.76 -16.24 -22.38
N SER A 184 27.08 -15.91 -21.13
CA SER A 184 28.10 -16.62 -20.37
C SER A 184 27.71 -18.08 -20.10
N MET A 185 26.42 -18.40 -20.11
CA MET A 185 25.92 -19.78 -19.97
C MET A 185 25.75 -20.50 -21.32
N LYS A 186 25.86 -19.78 -22.44
CA LYS A 186 25.69 -20.29 -23.80
C LYS A 186 26.90 -21.17 -24.18
N GLY A 187 26.86 -22.43 -23.78
CA GLY A 187 27.91 -23.43 -23.95
C GLY A 187 28.00 -24.43 -22.80
N HIS A 188 27.45 -24.10 -21.63
CA HIS A 188 27.45 -24.96 -20.44
C HIS A 188 26.12 -25.69 -20.21
N LEU A 189 25.06 -25.31 -20.94
CA LEU A 189 23.76 -25.97 -20.86
C LEU A 189 23.68 -27.09 -21.88
N LYS A 190 23.48 -28.33 -21.39
CA LYS A 190 23.34 -29.53 -22.23
C LYS A 190 22.12 -29.47 -23.17
N ASN A 191 21.09 -28.69 -22.84
CA ASN A 191 19.85 -28.58 -23.59
C ASN A 191 19.44 -27.10 -23.79
N GLY A 192 19.84 -26.53 -24.92
CA GLY A 192 19.23 -25.31 -25.47
C GLY A 192 19.68 -23.98 -24.84
N PHE A 193 19.06 -22.91 -25.35
CA PHE A 193 19.29 -21.52 -24.94
C PHE A 193 18.29 -21.14 -23.85
N VAL A 194 18.76 -20.87 -22.63
CA VAL A 194 17.93 -20.44 -21.49
C VAL A 194 18.23 -18.99 -21.16
N VAL A 195 17.20 -18.14 -21.19
CA VAL A 195 17.33 -16.73 -20.81
C VAL A 195 17.42 -16.63 -19.29
N VAL A 196 18.50 -16.03 -18.80
CA VAL A 196 18.71 -15.74 -17.39
C VAL A 196 18.43 -14.27 -17.14
N SER A 197 17.21 -13.96 -16.73
CA SER A 197 16.79 -12.59 -16.45
C SER A 197 17.51 -12.02 -15.24
N SER A 198 17.98 -10.78 -15.36
CA SER A 198 18.49 -9.95 -14.28
C SER A 198 17.90 -8.55 -14.39
N GLY A 199 17.85 -7.84 -13.28
CA GLY A 199 17.33 -6.48 -13.22
C GLY A 199 17.87 -5.76 -12.00
N ARG A 200 17.97 -4.43 -12.10
CA ARG A 200 18.59 -3.55 -11.10
C ARG A 200 18.08 -3.80 -9.67
N VAL A 201 16.77 -4.06 -9.51
CA VAL A 201 16.14 -4.33 -8.20
C VAL A 201 15.93 -5.83 -7.96
N GLN A 202 15.60 -6.60 -9.00
CA GLN A 202 15.34 -8.04 -8.91
C GLN A 202 16.58 -8.80 -8.39
N SER A 203 17.76 -8.47 -8.91
CA SER A 203 19.01 -9.14 -8.53
C SER A 203 19.42 -8.94 -7.07
N PRO A 204 19.48 -7.71 -6.50
CA PRO A 204 19.77 -7.56 -5.07
C PRO A 204 18.65 -8.11 -4.18
N THR A 205 17.38 -8.05 -4.61
CA THR A 205 16.28 -8.67 -3.85
C THR A 205 16.47 -10.19 -3.75
N LEU A 206 16.83 -10.86 -4.85
CA LEU A 206 17.14 -12.29 -4.83
C LEU A 206 18.35 -12.59 -3.94
N LYS A 207 19.38 -11.73 -3.93
CA LYS A 207 20.55 -11.88 -3.07
C LYS A 207 20.18 -11.87 -1.58
N ILE A 208 19.30 -10.97 -1.15
CA ILE A 208 18.82 -10.93 0.25
C ILE A 208 18.20 -12.28 0.66
N LEU A 209 17.38 -12.87 -0.22
CA LEU A 209 16.75 -14.17 0.04
C LEU A 209 17.78 -15.32 0.03
N ALA A 210 18.70 -15.30 -0.93
CA ALA A 210 19.75 -16.31 -1.04
C ALA A 210 20.67 -16.31 0.19
N ASP A 211 21.06 -15.13 0.67
CA ASP A 211 21.90 -14.98 1.87
C ASP A 211 21.20 -15.52 3.11
N ARG A 212 19.90 -15.21 3.27
CA ARG A 212 19.10 -15.72 4.38
C ARG A 212 18.97 -17.25 4.32
N GLU A 213 18.79 -17.83 3.13
CA GLU A 213 18.74 -19.28 2.96
C GLU A 213 20.09 -19.94 3.30
N ILE A 214 21.21 -19.33 2.91
CA ILE A 214 22.55 -19.80 3.29
C ILE A 214 22.74 -19.74 4.81
N GLU A 215 22.31 -18.66 5.45
CA GLU A 215 22.33 -18.51 6.91
C GLU A 215 21.51 -19.60 7.61
N ILE A 216 20.29 -19.86 7.13
CA ILE A 216 19.41 -20.92 7.67
C ILE A 216 20.04 -22.31 7.51
N ARG A 217 20.63 -22.60 6.34
CA ARG A 217 21.31 -23.89 6.09
C ARG A 217 22.58 -24.06 6.93
N GLY A 218 23.27 -22.95 7.22
CA GLY A 218 24.45 -22.92 8.07
C GLY A 218 24.14 -22.93 9.57
N PHE A 219 22.87 -22.75 9.95
CA PHE A 219 22.47 -22.68 11.35
C PHE A 219 22.69 -24.02 12.06
N LYS A 220 23.54 -24.00 13.09
CA LYS A 220 23.77 -25.15 13.98
C LYS A 220 22.97 -24.94 15.26
N ALA A 221 21.89 -25.70 15.42
CA ALA A 221 21.08 -25.64 16.62
C ALA A 221 21.89 -26.07 17.85
N VAL A 222 21.87 -25.25 18.90
CA VAL A 222 22.51 -25.52 20.20
C VAL A 222 21.41 -25.82 21.21
N PRO A 223 21.43 -26.97 21.91
CA PRO A 223 20.44 -27.27 22.93
C PRO A 223 20.56 -26.30 24.10
N TYR A 224 19.42 -25.88 24.62
CA TYR A 224 19.29 -25.15 25.88
C TYR A 224 18.10 -25.71 26.64
N TRP A 225 18.07 -25.45 27.94
CA TRP A 225 17.06 -25.90 28.87
C TRP A 225 16.28 -24.70 29.40
N GLN A 226 14.96 -24.87 29.51
CA GLN A 226 14.07 -23.96 30.21
C GLN A 226 13.43 -24.70 31.37
N LEU A 227 13.33 -24.04 32.52
CA LEU A 227 12.67 -24.58 33.68
C LEU A 227 11.29 -23.95 33.79
N MET A 228 10.28 -24.81 33.76
CA MET A 228 8.88 -24.45 33.86
C MET A 228 8.37 -24.94 35.22
N LEU A 229 7.93 -24.01 36.06
CA LEU A 229 7.26 -24.27 37.30
C LEU A 229 5.75 -24.31 37.02
N LYS A 230 5.13 -25.45 37.33
CA LYS A 230 3.67 -25.57 37.39
C LYS A 230 3.25 -25.44 38.85
N CYS A 231 2.46 -24.43 39.15
CA CYS A 231 1.89 -24.24 40.49
C CYS A 231 0.37 -24.12 40.38
N VAL A 232 -0.32 -24.40 41.48
CA VAL A 232 -1.78 -24.27 41.58
C VAL A 232 -2.09 -23.17 42.59
N HIS A 233 -2.84 -22.18 42.16
CA HIS A 233 -3.39 -21.14 43.03
C HIS A 233 -4.91 -21.19 42.95
N GLU A 234 -5.59 -21.39 44.09
CA GLU A 234 -7.07 -21.39 44.18
C GLU A 234 -7.80 -22.24 43.12
N LYS A 235 -7.19 -23.38 42.72
CA LYS A 235 -7.64 -24.34 41.69
C LYS A 235 -7.28 -23.99 40.23
N GLU A 236 -6.57 -22.90 39.99
CA GLU A 236 -6.02 -22.55 38.68
C GLU A 236 -4.57 -23.01 38.54
N GLU A 237 -4.26 -23.70 37.44
CA GLU A 237 -2.88 -24.04 37.08
C GLU A 237 -2.19 -22.82 36.46
N LEU A 238 -1.10 -22.39 37.10
CA LEU A 238 -0.25 -21.31 36.64
C LEU A 238 1.08 -21.88 36.16
N ILE A 239 1.59 -21.29 35.07
CA ILE A 239 2.88 -21.66 34.48
C ILE A 239 3.84 -20.49 34.63
N ALA A 240 4.87 -20.67 35.45
CA ALA A 240 5.97 -19.73 35.61
C ALA A 240 7.23 -20.25 34.92
N PHE A 241 8.03 -19.35 34.35
CA PHE A 241 9.32 -19.68 33.76
C PHE A 241 10.45 -19.18 34.64
N TYR A 242 11.52 -19.96 34.77
CA TYR A 242 12.70 -19.50 35.51
C TYR A 242 13.23 -18.18 34.94
N GLU A 243 13.78 -17.33 35.80
CA GLU A 243 14.20 -15.97 35.43
C GLU A 243 15.25 -15.93 34.30
N GLU A 244 16.05 -16.98 34.17
CA GLU A 244 16.96 -17.19 33.05
C GLU A 244 16.24 -17.91 31.90
N ASP A 245 15.94 -17.17 30.82
CA ASP A 245 15.23 -17.67 29.63
C ASP A 245 15.91 -18.89 28.98
N LYS A 246 17.25 -18.95 28.98
CA LYS A 246 18.00 -20.06 28.37
C LYS A 246 19.16 -20.50 29.25
N ILE A 247 19.05 -21.71 29.79
CA ILE A 247 20.12 -22.37 30.53
C ILE A 247 20.87 -23.26 29.54
N TRP A 248 22.13 -22.94 29.25
CA TRP A 248 22.92 -23.69 28.24
C TRP A 248 23.55 -24.98 28.77
N GLU A 249 23.67 -25.12 30.09
CA GLU A 249 24.26 -26.29 30.71
C GLU A 249 23.18 -27.16 31.34
N LYS A 250 23.03 -28.39 30.83
CA LYS A 250 22.06 -29.36 31.35
C LYS A 250 22.20 -29.59 32.86
N GLY A 251 23.43 -29.73 33.36
CA GLY A 251 23.70 -29.98 34.79
C GLY A 251 23.26 -28.83 35.70
N LYS A 252 23.34 -27.58 35.23
CA LYS A 252 22.78 -26.42 35.94
C LYS A 252 21.25 -26.50 36.01
N ALA A 253 20.59 -26.78 34.88
CA ALA A 253 19.13 -26.89 34.83
C ALA A 253 18.61 -28.03 35.73
N GLU A 254 19.25 -29.21 35.69
CA GLU A 254 18.88 -30.35 36.53
C GLU A 254 19.05 -30.07 38.02
N ARG A 255 20.14 -29.39 38.40
CA ARG A 255 20.38 -28.98 39.79
C ARG A 255 19.28 -28.07 40.32
N ILE A 256 18.96 -27.00 39.58
CA ILE A 256 17.91 -26.05 39.96
C ILE A 256 16.56 -26.79 40.05
N LYS A 257 16.26 -27.67 39.08
CA LYS A 257 15.04 -28.49 39.10
C LYS A 257 14.95 -29.33 40.38
N THR A 258 16.03 -30.04 40.75
CA THR A 258 16.06 -30.87 41.96
C THR A 258 15.92 -30.03 43.23
N GLU A 259 16.56 -28.85 43.28
CA GLU A 259 16.45 -27.94 44.42
C GLU A 259 15.03 -27.38 44.59
N CYS A 260 14.27 -27.23 43.51
CA CYS A 260 12.90 -26.70 43.53
C CYS A 260 11.81 -27.78 43.70
N GLN A 261 12.10 -29.05 43.38
CA GLN A 261 11.08 -30.09 43.29
C GLN A 261 10.42 -30.38 44.64
N GLY A 262 9.08 -30.35 44.66
CA GLY A 262 8.28 -30.60 45.87
C GLY A 262 8.34 -29.50 46.92
N LYS A 263 8.88 -28.32 46.58
CA LYS A 263 8.89 -27.13 47.44
C LYS A 263 7.72 -26.23 47.13
N ASP A 264 7.26 -25.50 48.14
CA ASP A 264 6.24 -24.49 47.98
C ASP A 264 6.80 -23.25 47.27
N ALA A 265 5.97 -22.65 46.42
CA ALA A 265 6.26 -21.37 45.79
C ALA A 265 5.68 -20.25 46.64
N THR A 266 6.47 -19.22 46.92
CA THR A 266 6.02 -18.02 47.64
C THR A 266 6.08 -16.81 46.74
N VAL A 267 5.09 -15.93 46.84
CA VAL A 267 5.12 -14.66 46.09
C VAL A 267 6.18 -13.77 46.73
N LYS A 268 7.22 -13.46 45.96
CA LYS A 268 8.32 -12.60 46.37
C LYS A 268 8.08 -11.15 46.01
N ASP A 269 7.53 -10.92 44.83
CA ASP A 269 7.26 -9.58 44.30
C ASP A 269 6.13 -9.60 43.28
N VAL A 270 5.37 -8.50 43.23
CA VAL A 270 4.29 -8.27 42.27
C VAL A 270 4.40 -6.84 41.76
N GLU A 271 4.73 -6.71 40.48
CA GLU A 271 4.79 -5.43 39.80
C GLU A 271 3.62 -5.30 38.83
N GLN A 272 2.81 -4.25 38.99
CA GLN A 272 1.75 -3.89 38.05
C GLN A 272 2.08 -2.56 37.38
N LYS A 273 2.06 -2.55 36.05
CA LYS A 273 2.35 -1.36 35.26
C LYS A 273 1.28 -1.13 34.21
N LYS A 274 0.58 -0.01 34.34
CA LYS A 274 -0.31 0.51 33.29
C LYS A 274 0.51 1.31 32.29
N TYR A 275 0.24 1.11 31.01
CA TYR A 275 0.82 1.91 29.93
C TYR A 275 -0.25 2.26 28.90
N LYS A 276 -0.05 3.41 28.27
CA LYS A 276 -0.88 3.87 27.17
C LYS A 276 -0.39 3.28 25.87
N GLN A 277 -1.29 2.67 25.12
CA GLN A 277 -1.05 2.24 23.76
C GLN A 277 -1.77 3.20 22.82
N MET A 278 -0.97 4.03 22.15
CA MET A 278 -1.47 5.01 21.20
C MET A 278 -2.22 4.34 20.03
N PRO A 279 -3.20 5.04 19.42
CA PRO A 279 -3.81 4.58 18.19
C PRO A 279 -2.77 4.36 17.09
N PRO A 280 -3.05 3.44 16.14
CA PRO A 280 -2.13 3.19 15.05
C PRO A 280 -2.05 4.42 14.13
N PHE A 281 -1.04 4.50 13.28
CA PHE A 281 -0.97 5.54 12.26
C PHE A 281 -1.93 5.26 11.09
N PRO A 282 -2.31 6.32 10.35
CA PRO A 282 -2.89 6.20 9.02
C PRO A 282 -2.16 5.19 8.12
N LEU A 283 -2.90 4.55 7.22
CA LEU A 283 -2.36 3.51 6.35
C LEU A 283 -1.46 4.11 5.27
N ASP A 284 -0.20 3.66 5.24
CA ASP A 284 0.65 3.71 4.06
C ASP A 284 0.55 2.36 3.29
N PRO A 285 1.07 2.26 2.05
CA PRO A 285 0.99 1.05 1.24
C PRO A 285 1.69 -0.14 1.89
N THR A 286 2.82 0.09 2.59
CA THR A 286 3.55 -0.97 3.29
C THR A 286 2.72 -1.57 4.41
N THR A 287 2.12 -0.74 5.25
CA THR A 287 1.28 -1.16 6.38
C THR A 287 0.01 -1.83 5.87
N LEU A 288 -0.61 -1.28 4.82
CA LEU A 288 -1.77 -1.90 4.17
C LEU A 288 -1.45 -3.31 3.68
N GLN A 289 -0.31 -3.49 3.01
CA GLN A 289 0.15 -4.78 2.52
C GLN A 289 0.45 -5.78 3.64
N THR A 290 1.16 -5.36 4.68
CA THR A 290 1.46 -6.22 5.84
C THR A 290 0.19 -6.64 6.56
N GLU A 291 -0.72 -5.71 6.85
CA GLU A 291 -1.96 -6.01 7.55
C GLU A 291 -2.93 -6.84 6.70
N ALA A 292 -3.01 -6.59 5.38
CA ALA A 292 -3.82 -7.39 4.47
C ALA A 292 -3.30 -8.83 4.35
N TYR A 293 -1.97 -9.03 4.35
CA TYR A 293 -1.39 -10.38 4.38
C TYR A 293 -1.68 -11.08 5.71
N ASN A 294 -1.49 -10.39 6.83
CA ASN A 294 -1.71 -10.97 8.16
C ASN A 294 -3.17 -11.39 8.36
N ASN A 295 -4.12 -10.52 7.98
CA ASN A 295 -5.55 -10.73 8.19
C ASN A 295 -6.22 -11.57 7.10
N PHE A 296 -5.82 -11.43 5.84
CA PHE A 296 -6.55 -12.01 4.69
C PHE A 296 -5.69 -12.90 3.78
N LYS A 297 -4.39 -13.02 4.04
CA LYS A 297 -3.41 -13.73 3.20
C LYS A 297 -3.36 -13.21 1.76
N PHE A 298 -3.72 -11.95 1.54
CA PHE A 298 -3.56 -11.31 0.25
C PHE A 298 -2.07 -11.08 -0.03
N SER A 299 -1.62 -11.48 -1.22
CA SER A 299 -0.27 -11.14 -1.68
C SER A 299 -0.13 -9.61 -1.85
N LEU A 300 1.11 -9.11 -1.91
CA LEU A 300 1.37 -7.68 -2.15
C LEU A 300 0.68 -7.20 -3.44
N LYS A 301 0.81 -7.96 -4.53
CA LYS A 301 0.19 -7.66 -5.83
C LYS A 301 -1.34 -7.65 -5.74
N GLN A 302 -1.92 -8.64 -5.06
CA GLN A 302 -3.37 -8.71 -4.88
C GLN A 302 -3.89 -7.54 -4.04
N THR A 303 -3.19 -7.18 -2.96
CA THR A 303 -3.52 -6.04 -2.10
C THR A 303 -3.58 -4.75 -2.91
N MET A 304 -2.53 -4.45 -3.66
CA MET A 304 -2.49 -3.22 -4.47
C MET A 304 -3.54 -3.20 -5.56
N SER A 305 -3.78 -4.34 -6.23
CA SER A 305 -4.85 -4.46 -7.23
C SER A 305 -6.24 -4.18 -6.64
N ILE A 306 -6.53 -4.70 -5.45
CA ILE A 306 -7.80 -4.45 -4.76
C ILE A 306 -7.90 -2.97 -4.34
N ALA A 307 -6.85 -2.40 -3.73
CA ALA A 307 -6.83 -1.00 -3.32
C ALA A 307 -7.01 -0.06 -4.52
N GLU A 308 -6.31 -0.32 -5.63
CA GLU A 308 -6.43 0.42 -6.88
C GLU A 308 -7.83 0.30 -7.48
N SER A 309 -8.47 -0.87 -7.38
CA SER A 309 -9.87 -1.04 -7.78
C SER A 309 -10.84 -0.22 -6.90
N LEU A 310 -10.62 -0.16 -5.58
CA LEU A 310 -11.43 0.64 -4.66
C LEU A 310 -11.25 2.15 -4.92
N TYR A 311 -10.03 2.59 -5.21
CA TYR A 311 -9.72 3.95 -5.61
C TYR A 311 -10.40 4.34 -6.93
N ASN A 312 -10.32 3.48 -7.95
CA ASN A 312 -10.99 3.70 -9.24
C ASN A 312 -12.53 3.78 -9.10
N ALA A 313 -13.09 3.09 -8.10
CA ALA A 313 -14.51 3.21 -7.75
C ALA A 313 -14.86 4.53 -7.01
N GLY A 314 -13.85 5.26 -6.53
CA GLY A 314 -13.98 6.48 -5.73
C GLY A 314 -14.23 6.21 -4.24
N LEU A 315 -13.94 5.00 -3.75
CA LEU A 315 -14.26 4.57 -2.38
C LEU A 315 -13.14 4.84 -1.37
N ILE A 316 -11.89 4.89 -1.84
CA ILE A 316 -10.73 5.22 -1.02
C ILE A 316 -9.87 6.28 -1.73
N SER A 317 -8.99 6.93 -0.97
CA SER A 317 -7.94 7.78 -1.54
C SER A 317 -6.89 6.98 -2.29
N TYR A 318 -6.07 7.70 -3.06
CA TYR A 318 -5.04 7.12 -3.90
C TYR A 318 -4.09 6.23 -3.08
N PRO A 319 -3.97 4.93 -3.41
CA PRO A 319 -3.34 3.96 -2.52
C PRO A 319 -1.82 3.89 -2.68
N ARG A 320 -1.20 4.74 -3.49
CA ARG A 320 0.26 4.81 -3.68
C ARG A 320 0.78 6.14 -3.16
N THR A 321 0.92 6.21 -1.84
CA THR A 321 1.40 7.39 -1.10
C THR A 321 2.51 6.96 -0.15
N SER A 322 3.43 7.84 0.20
CA SER A 322 4.35 7.59 1.33
C SER A 322 3.85 8.15 2.66
N SER A 323 2.69 8.83 2.67
CA SER A 323 2.19 9.54 3.85
C SER A 323 1.59 8.60 4.90
N GLN A 324 1.80 8.97 6.16
CA GLN A 324 1.12 8.45 7.34
C GLN A 324 0.35 9.56 8.06
N GLU A 325 -0.13 10.55 7.31
CA GLU A 325 -0.83 11.72 7.84
C GLU A 325 -2.13 12.01 7.08
N TYR A 326 -3.12 12.52 7.80
CA TYR A 326 -4.37 13.03 7.24
C TYR A 326 -4.42 14.56 7.41
N PRO A 327 -4.36 15.34 6.32
CA PRO A 327 -4.46 16.79 6.40
C PRO A 327 -5.92 17.21 6.66
N ALA A 328 -6.12 18.25 7.46
CA ALA A 328 -7.46 18.72 7.87
C ALA A 328 -8.42 18.99 6.68
N LYS A 329 -7.87 19.37 5.53
CA LYS A 329 -8.62 19.66 4.30
C LYS A 329 -9.48 18.51 3.79
N ILE A 330 -9.20 17.25 4.16
CA ILE A 330 -10.02 16.12 3.70
C ILE A 330 -11.41 16.09 4.36
N GLY A 331 -11.63 16.86 5.44
CA GLY A 331 -12.92 17.00 6.10
C GLY A 331 -13.38 15.74 6.84
N PHE A 332 -12.72 15.43 7.96
CA PHE A 332 -12.95 14.20 8.73
C PHE A 332 -14.42 13.99 9.14
N ASP A 333 -15.09 15.04 9.65
CA ASP A 333 -16.49 14.98 10.07
C ASP A 333 -17.43 14.59 8.93
N LYS A 334 -17.18 15.11 7.73
CA LYS A 334 -17.96 14.80 6.53
C LYS A 334 -17.80 13.33 6.14
N ILE A 335 -16.57 12.81 6.20
CA ILE A 335 -16.28 11.39 5.91
C ILE A 335 -16.98 10.50 6.95
N LEU A 336 -16.82 10.78 8.25
CA LEU A 336 -17.48 10.02 9.33
C LEU A 336 -19.00 10.07 9.22
N SER A 337 -19.57 11.23 8.91
CA SER A 337 -21.01 11.41 8.72
C SER A 337 -21.53 10.52 7.58
N LYS A 338 -20.83 10.51 6.44
CA LYS A 338 -21.18 9.62 5.32
C LYS A 338 -21.03 8.14 5.68
N LEU A 339 -19.93 7.75 6.34
CA LEU A 339 -19.70 6.37 6.77
C LEU A 339 -20.76 5.89 7.76
N SER A 340 -21.32 6.79 8.58
CA SER A 340 -22.34 6.46 9.58
C SER A 340 -23.65 5.92 8.98
N ALA A 341 -23.88 6.14 7.68
CA ALA A 341 -25.00 5.57 6.95
C ALA A 341 -24.86 4.04 6.74
N ASN A 342 -23.63 3.51 6.84
CA ASN A 342 -23.40 2.08 6.82
C ASN A 342 -23.59 1.50 8.24
N PRO A 343 -24.51 0.54 8.45
CA PRO A 343 -24.75 -0.07 9.76
C PRO A 343 -23.47 -0.62 10.43
N LYS A 344 -22.50 -1.10 9.64
CA LYS A 344 -21.22 -1.64 10.15
C LYS A 344 -20.35 -0.61 10.88
N PHE A 345 -20.52 0.69 10.57
CA PHE A 345 -19.70 1.79 11.11
C PHE A 345 -20.53 2.81 11.89
N SER A 346 -21.87 2.69 11.89
CA SER A 346 -22.78 3.74 12.37
C SER A 346 -22.54 4.12 13.84
N ALA A 347 -22.47 3.13 14.74
CA ALA A 347 -22.27 3.37 16.16
C ALA A 347 -20.90 4.03 16.43
N ASP A 348 -19.84 3.48 15.83
CA ASP A 348 -18.47 3.96 15.97
C ASP A 348 -18.31 5.39 15.44
N CYS A 349 -18.89 5.71 14.27
CA CYS A 349 -18.84 7.04 13.69
C CYS A 349 -19.57 8.08 14.54
N LYS A 350 -20.76 7.73 15.07
CA LYS A 350 -21.53 8.63 15.95
C LYS A 350 -20.78 8.92 17.25
N GLN A 351 -20.11 7.92 17.81
CA GLN A 351 -19.27 8.10 18.99
C GLN A 351 -18.08 9.04 18.73
N LEU A 352 -17.43 8.91 17.56
CA LEU A 352 -16.32 9.80 17.21
C LEU A 352 -16.81 11.24 16.95
N LEU A 353 -17.92 11.41 16.23
CA LEU A 353 -18.52 12.71 15.97
C LEU A 353 -18.93 13.44 17.27
N SER A 354 -19.37 12.72 18.30
CA SER A 354 -19.73 13.33 19.59
C SER A 354 -18.53 13.87 20.38
N LYS A 355 -17.28 13.55 20.00
CA LYS A 355 -16.07 14.11 20.64
C LYS A 355 -15.85 15.59 20.31
N GLY A 356 -16.44 16.09 19.23
CA GLY A 356 -16.29 17.47 18.75
C GLY A 356 -14.94 17.75 18.08
N ASN A 357 -13.81 17.46 18.74
CA ASN A 357 -12.48 17.67 18.17
C ASN A 357 -11.84 16.35 17.72
N LEU A 358 -11.75 16.16 16.39
CA LEU A 358 -11.12 14.98 15.79
C LEU A 358 -9.66 15.29 15.43
N SER A 359 -8.75 14.74 16.21
CA SER A 359 -7.31 14.78 15.92
C SER A 359 -6.80 13.38 15.58
N PRO A 360 -6.44 13.09 14.32
CA PRO A 360 -5.87 11.79 13.97
C PRO A 360 -4.44 11.68 14.51
N THR A 361 -4.03 10.47 14.88
CA THR A 361 -2.61 10.14 15.02
C THR A 361 -1.87 10.36 13.69
N LYS A 362 -0.58 10.67 13.78
CA LYS A 362 0.28 10.89 12.62
C LYS A 362 1.61 10.15 12.75
N GLY A 363 2.03 9.52 11.66
CA GLY A 363 3.35 8.88 11.57
C GLY A 363 4.45 9.87 11.20
N SER A 364 5.69 9.39 11.04
CA SER A 364 6.83 10.22 10.66
C SER A 364 6.99 10.39 9.15
N LYS A 365 6.29 9.58 8.35
CA LYS A 365 6.40 9.62 6.89
C LYS A 365 5.36 10.57 6.30
N THR A 366 5.80 11.43 5.39
CA THR A 366 4.97 12.44 4.73
C THR A 366 5.09 12.33 3.22
N ASP A 367 4.04 12.76 2.52
CA ASP A 367 4.01 12.85 1.08
C ASP A 367 3.26 14.16 0.70
N PRO A 368 3.94 15.14 0.06
CA PRO A 368 3.31 16.41 -0.33
C PRO A 368 2.23 16.25 -1.41
N ALA A 369 2.26 15.16 -2.16
CA ALA A 369 1.32 14.89 -3.24
C ALA A 369 0.02 14.32 -2.67
N HIS A 370 0.14 13.32 -1.80
CA HIS A 370 -0.99 12.50 -1.37
C HIS A 370 -1.05 12.33 0.15
N PRO A 371 -2.24 12.49 0.76
CA PRO A 371 -2.46 12.04 2.13
C PRO A 371 -2.37 10.51 2.24
N ALA A 372 -2.31 10.00 3.47
CA ALA A 372 -2.38 8.56 3.74
C ALA A 372 -3.69 7.94 3.20
N ILE A 373 -3.78 6.61 3.17
CA ILE A 373 -4.93 5.89 2.63
C ILE A 373 -6.14 6.04 3.58
N TYR A 374 -7.28 6.54 3.07
CA TYR A 374 -8.53 6.72 3.84
C TYR A 374 -9.78 6.42 3.00
N PRO A 375 -10.92 6.09 3.61
CA PRO A 375 -12.20 5.97 2.90
C PRO A 375 -12.77 7.35 2.52
N THR A 376 -13.28 7.51 1.31
CA THR A 376 -13.86 8.80 0.86
C THR A 376 -15.23 9.11 1.48
N GLY A 377 -15.83 8.12 2.14
CA GLY A 377 -17.21 8.17 2.63
C GLY A 377 -18.26 7.82 1.56
N GLU A 378 -17.87 7.64 0.29
CA GLU A 378 -18.80 7.18 -0.74
C GLU A 378 -19.33 5.77 -0.41
N ILE A 379 -20.62 5.54 -0.67
CA ILE A 379 -21.30 4.28 -0.32
C ILE A 379 -20.83 3.18 -1.28
N PRO A 380 -20.19 2.10 -0.79
CA PRO A 380 -19.78 1.00 -1.63
C PRO A 380 -20.97 0.29 -2.28
N ARG A 381 -20.86 -0.06 -3.56
CA ARG A 381 -21.85 -0.87 -4.29
C ARG A 381 -21.15 -1.93 -5.13
N GLY A 382 -21.67 -3.16 -5.11
CA GLY A 382 -21.19 -4.26 -5.96
C GLY A 382 -19.75 -4.69 -5.68
N LEU A 383 -19.27 -4.56 -4.44
CA LEU A 383 -17.95 -5.05 -4.07
C LEU A 383 -17.94 -6.57 -3.97
N ASN A 384 -16.87 -7.21 -4.45
CA ASN A 384 -16.65 -8.62 -4.19
C ASN A 384 -16.15 -8.84 -2.74
N PRO A 385 -16.19 -10.07 -2.20
CA PRO A 385 -15.81 -10.34 -0.81
C PRO A 385 -14.40 -9.91 -0.40
N SER A 386 -13.45 -9.86 -1.35
CA SER A 386 -12.08 -9.40 -1.07
C SER A 386 -11.99 -7.88 -1.03
N GLN A 387 -12.70 -7.18 -1.91
CA GLN A 387 -12.85 -5.73 -1.88
C GLN A 387 -13.60 -5.27 -0.62
N GLU A 388 -14.65 -5.97 -0.21
CA GLU A 388 -15.39 -5.65 1.02
C GLU A 388 -14.52 -5.75 2.26
N ARG A 389 -13.74 -6.83 2.38
CA ARG A 389 -12.80 -7.02 3.51
C ARG A 389 -11.72 -5.94 3.54
N MET A 390 -11.16 -5.60 2.39
CA MET A 390 -10.16 -4.53 2.28
C MET A 390 -10.74 -3.16 2.64
N TYR A 391 -11.91 -2.82 2.10
CA TYR A 391 -12.58 -1.57 2.40
C TYR A 391 -12.95 -1.46 3.89
N GLU A 392 -13.46 -2.53 4.50
CA GLU A 392 -13.76 -2.56 5.93
C GLU A 392 -12.49 -2.33 6.76
N MET A 393 -11.36 -2.95 6.40
CA MET A 393 -10.08 -2.72 7.09
C MET A 393 -9.63 -1.26 6.98
N ILE A 394 -9.66 -0.67 5.79
CA ILE A 394 -9.31 0.73 5.58
C ILE A 394 -10.24 1.66 6.38
N ALA A 395 -11.55 1.41 6.35
CA ALA A 395 -12.52 2.22 7.09
C ALA A 395 -12.34 2.10 8.61
N ARG A 396 -12.19 0.88 9.14
CA ARG A 396 -11.95 0.67 10.59
C ARG A 396 -10.62 1.29 11.04
N ARG A 397 -9.60 1.25 10.18
CA ARG A 397 -8.31 1.90 10.47
C ARG A 397 -8.45 3.41 10.51
N PHE A 398 -9.23 4.00 9.60
CA PHE A 398 -9.58 5.42 9.65
C PHE A 398 -10.34 5.79 10.94
N LEU A 399 -11.26 4.97 11.43
CA LEU A 399 -11.92 5.24 12.73
C LEU A 399 -10.92 5.15 13.90
N ALA A 400 -10.04 4.15 13.85
CA ALA A 400 -9.08 3.89 14.92
C ALA A 400 -8.12 5.05 15.16
N VAL A 401 -7.67 5.77 14.12
CA VAL A 401 -6.73 6.89 14.28
C VAL A 401 -7.27 8.06 15.12
N PHE A 402 -8.59 8.16 15.29
CA PHE A 402 -9.27 9.18 16.12
C PHE A 402 -9.69 8.63 17.50
N GLY A 403 -9.39 7.36 17.78
CA GLY A 403 -9.66 6.75 19.07
C GLY A 403 -8.75 7.31 20.17
N ASP A 404 -9.19 7.16 21.41
CA ASP A 404 -8.32 7.46 22.55
C ASP A 404 -7.26 6.36 22.71
N ASP A 405 -6.21 6.64 23.46
CA ASP A 405 -5.24 5.61 23.82
C ASP A 405 -5.94 4.43 24.49
N ALA A 406 -5.55 3.21 24.15
CA ALA A 406 -5.93 2.06 24.95
C ALA A 406 -5.06 2.01 26.20
N ILE A 407 -5.64 1.65 27.34
CA ILE A 407 -4.87 1.43 28.58
C ILE A 407 -4.68 -0.05 28.76
N ARG A 408 -3.43 -0.50 28.71
CA ARG A 408 -3.05 -1.89 28.96
C ARG A 408 -2.28 -1.97 30.27
N GLU A 409 -2.43 -3.10 30.93
CA GLU A 409 -1.73 -3.42 32.17
C GLU A 409 -0.88 -4.66 31.96
N THR A 410 0.36 -4.60 32.41
CA THR A 410 1.23 -5.77 32.55
C THR A 410 1.45 -6.03 34.02
N MET A 411 1.25 -7.28 34.42
CA MET A 411 1.48 -7.75 35.78
C MET A 411 2.63 -8.76 35.73
N LYS A 412 3.70 -8.50 36.48
CA LYS A 412 4.82 -9.42 36.62
C LYS A 412 4.83 -9.94 38.05
N VAL A 413 4.68 -11.26 38.19
CA VAL A 413 4.72 -11.94 39.48
C VAL A 413 6.02 -12.74 39.56
N VAL A 414 6.80 -12.50 40.61
CA VAL A 414 8.02 -13.25 40.91
C VAL A 414 7.72 -14.21 42.04
N LEU A 415 7.88 -15.50 41.76
CA LEU A 415 7.73 -16.60 42.70
C LEU A 415 9.12 -17.07 43.15
N ASP A 416 9.35 -17.14 44.45
CA ASP A 416 10.53 -17.79 45.03
C ASP A 416 10.21 -19.26 45.33
N VAL A 417 11.03 -20.16 44.78
CA VAL A 417 11.04 -21.57 45.12
C VAL A 417 12.44 -21.94 45.57
N ASN A 418 12.65 -22.04 46.88
CA ASN A 418 13.95 -22.39 47.46
C ASN A 418 15.10 -21.49 46.94
N LYS A 419 14.90 -20.15 46.96
CA LYS A 419 15.85 -19.12 46.50
C LYS A 419 16.03 -19.03 44.97
N HIS A 420 15.24 -19.77 44.19
CA HIS A 420 15.18 -19.66 42.74
C HIS A 420 13.95 -18.87 42.31
N ASN A 421 14.15 -17.85 41.48
CA ASN A 421 13.04 -17.02 41.02
C ASN A 421 12.40 -17.60 39.75
N PHE A 422 11.08 -17.68 39.75
CA PHE A 422 10.26 -17.97 38.59
C PHE A 422 9.33 -16.78 38.31
N ILE A 423 9.12 -16.48 37.04
CA ILE A 423 8.41 -15.30 36.58
C ILE A 423 7.14 -15.73 35.85
N ILE A 424 6.03 -15.14 36.25
CA ILE A 424 4.75 -15.14 35.54
C ILE A 424 4.52 -13.72 35.02
N THR A 425 4.09 -13.60 33.76
CA THR A 425 3.68 -12.30 33.19
C THR A 425 2.25 -12.39 32.70
N GLY A 426 1.40 -11.53 33.24
CA GLY A 426 0.04 -11.29 32.79
C GLY A 426 -0.04 -10.02 31.97
N LYS A 427 -0.97 -10.00 31.02
CA LYS A 427 -1.32 -8.82 30.22
C LYS A 427 -2.83 -8.74 30.15
N ARG A 428 -3.40 -7.59 30.52
CA ARG A 428 -4.84 -7.33 30.33
C ARG A 428 -5.11 -5.96 29.74
N THR A 429 -6.18 -5.87 28.98
CA THR A 429 -6.72 -4.58 28.51
C THR A 429 -7.65 -3.98 29.57
N VAL A 430 -7.30 -2.81 30.09
CA VAL A 430 -8.06 -2.08 31.11
C VAL A 430 -9.08 -1.15 30.45
N GLU A 431 -8.64 -0.41 29.42
CA GLU A 431 -9.51 0.43 28.61
C GLU A 431 -9.26 0.13 27.13
N LEU A 432 -10.32 -0.19 26.38
CA LEU A 432 -10.21 -0.56 24.97
C LEU A 432 -9.66 0.60 24.10
N GLY A 433 -9.95 1.86 24.42
CA GLY A 433 -9.52 3.01 23.61
C GLY A 433 -9.87 2.84 22.12
N TRP A 434 -8.89 3.08 21.25
CA TRP A 434 -8.99 2.90 19.79
C TRP A 434 -9.22 1.45 19.35
N THR A 435 -8.85 0.48 20.18
CA THR A 435 -8.86 -0.94 19.78
C THR A 435 -10.26 -1.44 19.50
N LYS A 436 -11.30 -0.89 20.15
CA LYS A 436 -12.71 -1.20 19.86
C LYS A 436 -13.07 -0.99 18.38
N PHE A 437 -12.46 0.00 17.72
CA PHE A 437 -12.71 0.30 16.30
C PHE A 437 -12.02 -0.70 15.37
N TYR A 438 -10.91 -1.32 15.81
CA TYR A 438 -10.00 -2.10 14.98
C TYR A 438 -9.78 -3.55 15.45
N GLN A 439 -10.47 -4.00 16.51
CA GLN A 439 -10.27 -5.28 17.18
C GLN A 439 -10.35 -6.50 16.25
N LYS A 440 -11.12 -6.41 15.16
CA LYS A 440 -11.26 -7.47 14.16
C LYS A 440 -9.95 -7.75 13.39
N PHE A 441 -9.04 -6.78 13.34
CA PHE A 441 -7.85 -6.80 12.50
C PHE A 441 -6.53 -6.79 13.29
N ILE A 442 -6.63 -6.89 14.61
CA ILE A 442 -5.51 -6.94 15.55
C ILE A 442 -5.69 -8.13 16.48
N ARG A 443 -4.58 -8.71 16.92
CA ARG A 443 -4.57 -9.76 17.93
C ARG A 443 -3.91 -9.22 19.19
N PHE A 444 -4.60 -9.31 20.31
CA PHE A 444 -4.02 -9.06 21.61
C PHE A 444 -3.68 -10.39 22.26
N GLU A 445 -2.47 -10.48 22.79
CA GLU A 445 -2.16 -11.45 23.82
C GLU A 445 -2.75 -10.93 25.13
N GLU A 446 -3.85 -11.55 25.55
CA GLU A 446 -4.44 -11.38 26.87
C GLU A 446 -4.05 -12.62 27.70
N GLN A 447 -3.45 -12.38 28.85
CA GLN A 447 -3.11 -13.38 29.85
C GLN A 447 -3.50 -12.80 31.19
N ILE A 448 -4.72 -13.09 31.63
CA ILE A 448 -5.24 -12.60 32.90
C ILE A 448 -4.70 -13.52 33.99
N LEU A 449 -4.09 -12.93 35.01
CA LEU A 449 -3.68 -13.64 36.21
C LEU A 449 -4.75 -13.45 37.30
N PRO A 450 -4.83 -14.37 38.28
CA PRO A 450 -5.61 -14.16 39.50
C PRO A 450 -5.22 -12.83 40.17
N ASP A 451 -6.22 -12.16 40.75
CA ASP A 451 -6.06 -10.88 41.44
C ASP A 451 -5.29 -11.02 42.77
#